data_AF-A0A1I7I933-F1
#
_entry.id   AF-A0A1I7I933-F1
#
_cell.length_a   1.000
_cell.length_b   1.000
_cell.length_c   1.000
_cell.angle_alpha   90.00
_cell.angle_beta   90.00
_cell.angle_gamma   90.00
#
_symmetry.space_group_name_H-M   'P 1'
#
loop_
_entity.id
_entity.type
_entity.pdbx_description
1 polymer ?
#
loop_
_entity_poly.entity_id
_entity_poly.type
_entity_poly.pdbx_seq_one_letter_code
_entity_poly.pdbx_strand_id
1 'polypeptide(L)' 'MQVATIDHSMWYHRPFNMNDWLLYAIESPSASGARGFVRGHIYNREGILIASAVQEGVIRKL' A
#
# COMPACT_ATOMS: atom_id res chain seq x y z
N MET A 1 -13.34 17.01 1.79
CA MET A 1 -11.95 16.54 1.56
C MET A 1 -11.97 15.75 0.26
N GLN A 2 -11.10 16.09 -0.67
CA GLN A 2 -10.95 15.38 -1.93
C GLN A 2 -9.76 14.43 -1.81
N VAL A 3 -9.97 13.16 -2.16
CA VAL A 3 -8.92 12.13 -2.20
C VAL A 3 -9.01 11.43 -3.55
N ALA A 4 -7.88 11.26 -4.23
CA ALA A 4 -7.81 10.53 -5.50
C ALA A 4 -6.43 9.89 -5.66
N THR A 5 -6.37 8.65 -6.15
CA THR A 5 -5.10 7.98 -6.47
C THR A 5 -4.43 8.66 -7.66
N ILE A 6 -3.10 8.84 -7.60
CA ILE A 6 -2.29 9.36 -8.70
C ILE A 6 -1.60 8.19 -9.41
N ASP A 7 -0.93 7.33 -8.64
CA ASP A 7 -0.21 6.17 -9.14
C ASP A 7 -0.41 4.94 -8.25
N HIS A 8 0.04 3.79 -8.73
CA HIS A 8 0.12 2.57 -7.95
C HIS A 8 1.20 1.66 -8.52
N SER A 9 2.12 1.21 -7.68
CA SER A 9 3.16 0.25 -8.07
C SER A 9 3.17 -0.92 -7.10
N MET A 10 3.34 -2.13 -7.64
CA MET A 10 3.35 -3.35 -6.84
C MET A 10 4.40 -4.32 -7.37
N TRP A 11 5.06 -5.01 -6.43
CA TRP A 11 6.04 -6.05 -6.72
C TRP A 11 5.63 -7.32 -5.99
N TYR A 12 5.48 -8.40 -6.75
CA TYR A 12 5.17 -9.73 -6.23
C TYR A 12 6.48 -10.50 -6.06
N HIS A 13 6.80 -10.84 -4.82
CA HIS A 13 8.08 -11.47 -4.46
C HIS A 13 7.97 -12.99 -4.41
N ARG A 14 6.80 -13.52 -4.04
CA ARG A 14 6.57 -14.95 -3.81
C ARG A 14 5.14 -15.36 -4.19
N PRO A 15 4.90 -16.65 -4.56
CA PRO A 15 3.55 -17.18 -4.72
C PRO A 15 2.76 -17.10 -3.41
N PHE A 16 1.44 -17.01 -3.52
CA PHE A 16 0.54 -16.94 -2.36
C PHE A 16 -0.83 -17.53 -2.68
N ASN A 17 -1.59 -17.84 -1.63
CA ASN A 17 -2.96 -18.32 -1.72
C ASN A 17 -3.92 -17.24 -1.24
N MET A 18 -4.77 -16.72 -2.13
CA MET A 18 -5.79 -15.72 -1.77
C MET A 18 -6.92 -16.27 -0.89
N ASN A 19 -7.03 -17.59 -0.72
CA ASN A 19 -8.00 -18.22 0.18
C ASN A 19 -7.49 -18.39 1.62
N ASP A 20 -6.23 -18.01 1.89
CA ASP A 20 -5.68 -17.96 3.25
C ASP A 20 -5.46 -16.49 3.68
N TRP A 21 -5.15 -16.29 4.96
CA TRP A 21 -4.97 -14.96 5.51
C TRP A 21 -3.70 -14.30 5.00
N LEU A 22 -3.86 -13.04 4.60
CA LEU A 22 -2.78 -12.12 4.30
C LEU A 22 -2.88 -10.90 5.22
N LEU A 23 -1.79 -10.53 5.87
CA LEU A 23 -1.65 -9.28 6.58
C LEU A 23 -1.19 -8.20 5.60
N TYR A 24 -1.96 -7.13 5.44
CA TYR A 24 -1.53 -5.94 4.71
C TYR A 24 -1.13 -4.84 5.69
N ALA A 25 0.18 -4.71 5.94
CA ALA A 25 0.73 -3.69 6.81
C ALA A 25 1.03 -2.42 6.01
N ILE A 26 0.36 -1.31 6.33
CA ILE A 26 0.45 -0.05 5.59
C ILE A 26 0.97 1.05 6.51
N GLU A 27 1.84 1.90 5.98
CA GLU A 27 2.28 3.13 6.63
C GLU A 27 2.25 4.32 5.65
N SER A 28 2.16 5.52 6.21
CA SER A 28 2.19 6.78 5.48
C SER A 28 3.35 7.64 6.00
N PRO A 29 4.54 7.55 5.39
CA PRO A 29 5.71 8.23 5.92
C PRO A 29 5.76 9.73 5.59
N SER A 30 4.95 10.21 4.64
CA SER A 30 4.91 11.64 4.30
C SER A 30 3.59 12.07 3.66
N ALA A 31 3.18 13.29 3.98
CA ALA A 31 2.07 14.00 3.35
C ALA A 31 2.44 15.48 3.20
N SER A 32 2.50 15.97 1.96
CA SER A 32 2.87 17.36 1.65
C SER A 32 2.36 17.77 0.28
N GLY A 33 2.20 19.07 0.03
CA GLY A 33 1.83 19.59 -1.29
C GLY A 33 0.50 19.03 -1.83
N ALA A 34 -0.50 18.85 -0.95
CA ALA A 34 -1.78 18.21 -1.26
C ALA A 34 -1.67 16.76 -1.78
N ARG A 35 -0.58 16.06 -1.45
CA ARG A 35 -0.37 14.65 -1.74
C ARG A 35 -0.02 13.86 -0.48
N GLY A 36 -0.37 12.58 -0.48
CA GLY A 36 -0.05 11.62 0.56
C GLY A 36 0.63 10.43 -0.08
N PHE A 37 1.79 10.03 0.46
CA PHE A 37 2.53 8.87 0.02
C PHE A 37 2.33 7.74 1.01
N VAL A 38 1.96 6.56 0.52
CA VAL A 38 1.78 5.35 1.31
C VAL A 38 2.61 4.21 0.75
N ARG A 39 3.11 3.37 1.64
CA ARG A 39 3.74 2.10 1.28
C ARG A 39 3.15 0.98 2.12
N GLY A 40 3.06 -0.20 1.54
CA GLY A 40 2.51 -1.36 2.20
C GLY A 40 3.27 -2.64 1.89
N HIS A 41 3.29 -3.52 2.87
CA HIS A 41 3.88 -4.86 2.78
C HIS A 41 2.80 -5.89 3.06
N ILE A 42 2.70 -6.90 2.20
CA ILE A 42 1.72 -7.98 2.30
C ILE A 42 2.45 -9.24 2.77
N TYR A 43 2.04 -9.79 3.89
CA TYR A 43 2.59 -11.01 4.48
C TYR A 43 1.55 -12.12 4.49
N ASN A 44 1.97 -13.38 4.37
CA ASN A 44 1.08 -14.51 4.66
C ASN A 44 0.98 -14.77 6.18
N ARG A 45 0.15 -15.74 6.57
CA ARG A 45 -0.07 -16.13 7.97
C ARG A 45 1.21 -16.57 8.70
N GLU A 46 2.18 -17.12 7.98
CA GLU A 46 3.50 -17.51 8.51
C GLU A 46 4.48 -16.33 8.62
N GLY A 47 4.07 -15.10 8.23
CA GLY A 47 4.91 -13.90 8.29
C GLY A 47 5.87 -13.74 7.10
N ILE A 48 5.68 -14.51 6.02
CA ILE A 48 6.49 -14.42 4.80
C ILE A 48 6.03 -13.22 3.97
N LEU A 49 6.96 -12.35 3.58
CA LEU A 49 6.69 -11.22 2.69
C LEU A 49 6.35 -11.71 1.27
N ILE A 50 5.10 -11.47 0.85
CA ILE A 50 4.54 -11.88 -0.43
C ILE A 50 4.65 -10.78 -1.47
N ALA A 51 4.30 -9.54 -1.11
CA ALA A 51 4.33 -8.42 -2.02
C ALA A 51 4.63 -7.10 -1.31
N SER A 52 5.15 -6.13 -2.06
CA SER A 52 5.28 -4.74 -1.64
C SER A 52 4.46 -3.87 -2.57
N ALA A 53 3.80 -2.85 -2.02
CA ALA A 53 3.04 -1.87 -2.78
C ALA A 53 3.39 -0.45 -2.35
N VAL A 54 3.32 0.48 -3.29
CA VAL A 54 3.50 1.92 -3.08
C VAL A 54 2.42 2.65 -3.86
N GLN A 55 1.91 3.74 -3.28
CA GLN A 55 0.92 4.60 -3.90
C GLN A 55 1.08 6.04 -3.41
N GLU A 56 0.97 6.99 -4.33
CA GLU A 56 0.73 8.41 -4.04
C GLU A 56 -0.72 8.76 -4.41
N GLY A 57 -1.33 9.64 -3.61
CA GLY A 57 -2.66 10.16 -3.88
C GLY A 57 -2.77 11.65 -3.58
N VAL A 58 -3.65 12.34 -4.30
CA VAL A 58 -4.12 13.67 -3.92
C VAL A 58 -4.87 13.56 -2.59
N ILE A 59 -4.56 14.45 -1.64
CA ILE A 59 -5.31 14.68 -0.40
C ILE A 59 -5.47 16.19 -0.19
N ARG A 60 -6.66 16.72 -0.51
CA ARG A 60 -6.92 18.16 -0.51
C ARG A 60 -8.15 18.51 0.33
N LYS A 61 -8.06 19.55 1.15
CA LYS A 61 -9.23 20.14 1.82
C LYS A 61 -10.06 20.90 0.78
N LEU A 62 -11.39 20.79 0.85
CA LEU A 62 -12.26 21.58 -0.01
C LEU A 62 -12.24 23.04 0.44
#